data_AF-A0A0S1MKD0-F1
#
_entry.id   AF-A0A0S1MKD0-F1
#
_cell.length_a   1.000
_cell.length_b   1.000
_cell.length_c   1.000
_cell.angle_alpha   90.00
_cell.angle_beta   90.00
_cell.angle_gamma   90.00
#
_symmetry.space_group_name_H-M   'P 1'
#
loop_
_entity.id
_entity.type
_entity.pdbx_description
1 polymer ?
#
loop_
_entity_poly.entity_id
_entity_poly.type
_entity_poly.pdbx_seq_one_letter_code
_entity_poly.pdbx_strand_id
1 'polypeptide(L)'
;MRLKFETLGSDVQGNESGIDKSQGAARAISSFIDPSLSWKDIEWFKSITKMPIILKGVQTWEDAVLAREHGLDGVVLSNHGGRQLDYARSGIEVLVEVVDQLKRRKLWDPDRFEVFVDGGVRRSVDVLKALCLGAKAVGIGRPFLYAYSVYGHLGVIRAIQILKDELEMDMRLIGARNLNELRPDMIDLSNLKNRVTGLLTDHKFQENYESLPLIKGKPKL
;
A
#
# COMPACT_ATOMS: atom_id res chain seq x y z
N MET A 1 2.82 24.28 -9.93
CA MET A 1 1.67 23.75 -9.17
C MET A 1 0.71 24.90 -8.95
N ARG A 2 -0.59 24.76 -9.22
CA ARG A 2 -1.58 25.78 -8.83
C ARG A 2 -1.76 25.66 -7.32
N LEU A 3 -1.20 26.61 -6.56
CA LEU A 3 -1.44 26.73 -5.12
C LEU A 3 -2.61 27.70 -4.95
N LYS A 4 -3.73 27.24 -4.40
CA LYS A 4 -4.86 28.09 -4.02
C LYS A 4 -4.71 28.61 -2.59
N PHE A 5 -3.85 27.96 -1.80
CA PHE A 5 -3.56 28.32 -0.41
C PHE A 5 -2.05 28.48 -0.22
N GLU A 6 -1.62 29.64 0.25
CA GLU A 6 -0.23 29.88 0.63
C GLU A 6 -0.10 29.81 2.16
N THR A 7 0.65 28.82 2.64
CA THR A 7 1.18 28.81 4.01
C THR A 7 2.64 29.28 3.96
N LEU A 8 3.08 30.08 4.94
CA LEU A 8 4.51 30.41 5.14
C LEU A 8 5.32 29.11 5.24
N GLY A 9 5.97 28.73 4.14
CA GLY A 9 6.74 27.50 4.06
C GLY A 9 8.08 27.60 4.78
N SER A 10 8.61 26.47 5.23
CA SER A 10 10.01 26.37 5.65
C SER A 10 10.90 26.50 4.42
N ASP A 11 11.76 27.52 4.37
CA ASP A 11 12.74 27.67 3.30
C ASP A 11 13.85 26.62 3.44
N VAL A 12 13.71 25.53 2.69
CA VAL A 12 14.65 24.39 2.69
C VAL A 12 15.51 24.32 1.43
N GLN A 13 15.34 25.26 0.49
CA GLN A 13 16.08 25.29 -0.79
C GLN A 13 16.79 26.63 -1.08
N GLY A 14 16.68 27.63 -0.19
CA GLY A 14 17.50 28.84 -0.28
C GLY A 14 19.00 28.53 -0.23
N ASN A 15 19.75 29.10 -1.17
CA ASN A 15 21.21 28.95 -1.31
C ASN A 15 22.02 29.68 -0.22
N GLU A 16 21.41 30.01 0.91
CA GLU A 16 22.01 30.78 1.99
C GLU A 16 22.14 29.94 3.28
N SER A 17 23.10 30.33 4.11
CA SER A 17 23.51 29.71 5.38
C SER A 17 22.47 29.83 6.50
N GLY A 18 21.20 29.50 6.22
CA GLY A 18 20.05 29.64 7.12
C GLY A 18 18.99 28.55 6.98
N ILE A 19 19.30 27.42 6.32
CA ILE A 19 18.35 26.30 6.18
C ILE A 19 18.07 25.70 7.56
N ASP A 20 16.85 25.90 8.07
CA ASP A 20 16.38 25.27 9.30
C ASP A 20 16.15 23.78 9.08
N LYS A 21 17.17 22.97 9.40
CA LYS A 21 17.12 21.50 9.36
C LYS A 21 16.47 20.88 10.60
N SER A 22 15.99 21.69 11.55
CA SER A 22 15.31 21.18 12.75
C SER A 22 13.91 20.64 12.45
N GLN A 23 13.31 21.09 11.35
CA GLN A 23 12.00 20.61 10.92
C GLN A 23 12.16 19.29 10.16
N GLY A 24 11.64 18.19 10.71
CA GLY A 24 11.72 16.87 10.09
C GLY A 24 11.16 16.85 8.66
N ALA A 25 11.62 15.89 7.84
CA ALA A 25 11.33 15.81 6.40
C ALA A 25 9.82 15.89 6.02
N ALA A 26 8.91 15.49 6.92
CA ALA A 26 7.48 15.61 6.71
C ALA A 26 6.99 17.08 6.63
N ARG A 27 7.55 17.98 7.46
CA ARG A 27 7.16 19.39 7.51
C ARG A 27 7.80 20.22 6.39
N ALA A 28 9.01 19.85 5.99
CA ALA A 28 9.67 20.44 4.82
C ALA A 28 8.89 20.23 3.51
N ILE A 29 8.12 19.14 3.41
CA ILE A 29 7.30 18.81 2.24
C ILE A 29 5.89 19.44 2.34
N SER A 30 5.35 19.63 3.56
CA SER A 30 3.94 20.03 3.74
C SER A 30 3.64 21.44 3.22
N SER A 31 4.61 22.36 3.23
CA SER A 31 4.39 23.72 2.71
C SER A 31 4.19 23.79 1.20
N PHE A 32 4.54 22.73 0.47
CA PHE A 32 4.35 22.63 -0.98
C PHE A 32 3.08 21.86 -1.37
N ILE A 33 2.31 21.35 -0.41
CA ILE A 33 1.10 20.56 -0.67
C ILE A 33 -0.12 21.43 -0.40
N ASP A 34 -0.89 21.73 -1.44
CA ASP A 34 -2.13 22.51 -1.31
C ASP A 34 -3.21 21.72 -0.54
N PRO A 35 -3.61 22.15 0.66
CA PRO A 35 -4.64 21.47 1.45
C PRO A 35 -6.06 21.66 0.89
N SER A 36 -6.24 22.56 -0.08
CA SER A 36 -7.54 22.85 -0.70
C SER A 36 -7.79 22.05 -1.99
N LEU A 37 -6.92 21.09 -2.30
CA LEU A 37 -7.10 20.17 -3.41
C LEU A 37 -8.44 19.43 -3.27
N SER A 38 -9.23 19.42 -4.35
CA SER A 38 -10.59 18.89 -4.33
C SER A 38 -10.94 18.20 -5.64
N TRP A 39 -12.06 17.48 -5.66
CA TRP A 39 -12.59 16.84 -6.87
C TRP A 39 -12.84 17.80 -8.03
N LYS A 40 -13.09 19.09 -7.75
CA LYS A 40 -13.26 20.14 -8.77
C LYS A 40 -11.98 20.39 -9.57
N ASP A 41 -10.83 20.02 -9.03
CA ASP A 41 -9.53 20.23 -9.69
C ASP A 41 -9.22 19.17 -10.75
N ILE A 42 -9.94 18.05 -10.75
CA ILE A 42 -9.74 16.97 -11.73
C ILE A 42 -9.97 17.47 -13.17
N GLU A 43 -10.97 18.32 -13.39
CA GLU A 43 -11.23 18.91 -14.71
C GLU A 43 -10.05 19.73 -15.21
N TRP A 44 -9.40 20.48 -14.30
CA TRP A 44 -8.21 21.24 -14.63
C TRP A 44 -7.01 20.32 -14.92
N PHE A 45 -6.78 19.27 -14.12
CA PHE A 45 -5.70 18.32 -14.43
C PHE A 45 -5.90 17.69 -15.81
N LYS A 46 -7.13 17.29 -16.15
CA LYS A 46 -7.47 16.72 -17.47
C LYS A 46 -7.30 17.71 -18.62
N SER A 47 -7.39 19.02 -18.39
CA SER A 47 -7.21 20.02 -19.45
C SER A 47 -5.75 20.31 -19.78
N ILE A 48 -4.83 20.04 -18.85
CA ILE A 48 -3.40 20.34 -19.00
C ILE A 48 -2.53 19.13 -19.34
N THR A 49 -3.07 17.92 -19.32
CA THR A 49 -2.34 16.70 -19.71
C THR A 49 -3.22 15.72 -20.48
N LYS A 50 -2.57 14.87 -21.29
CA LYS A 50 -3.17 13.70 -21.94
C LYS A 50 -2.72 12.38 -21.29
N MET A 51 -1.85 12.46 -20.28
CA MET A 51 -1.40 11.28 -19.54
C MET A 51 -2.54 10.71 -18.69
N PRO A 52 -2.56 9.39 -18.47
CA PRO A 52 -3.47 8.79 -17.50
C PRO A 52 -3.32 9.42 -16.11
N ILE A 53 -4.44 9.73 -15.46
CA ILE A 53 -4.49 10.32 -14.13
C ILE A 53 -4.95 9.26 -13.13
N ILE A 54 -4.06 8.91 -12.20
CA ILE A 54 -4.32 7.95 -11.13
C ILE A 54 -4.36 8.68 -9.78
N LEU A 55 -5.43 8.52 -9.02
CA LEU A 55 -5.55 9.12 -7.68
C LEU A 55 -4.90 8.22 -6.62
N LYS A 56 -3.74 8.63 -6.11
CA LYS A 56 -3.02 7.93 -5.04
C LYS A 56 -3.44 8.44 -3.66
N GLY A 57 -3.73 7.52 -2.75
CA GLY A 57 -4.09 7.86 -1.37
C GLY A 57 -5.54 7.57 -0.99
N VAL A 58 -6.27 6.87 -1.87
CA VAL A 58 -7.66 6.44 -1.64
C VAL A 58 -7.68 5.40 -0.53
N GLN A 59 -8.58 5.56 0.44
CA GLN A 59 -8.68 4.72 1.65
C GLN A 59 -10.09 4.15 1.89
N THR A 60 -11.03 4.45 1.00
CA THR A 60 -12.44 4.06 1.07
C THR A 60 -12.94 3.66 -0.32
N TRP A 61 -14.04 2.92 -0.39
CA TRP A 61 -14.62 2.53 -1.68
C TRP A 61 -15.41 3.67 -2.32
N GLU A 62 -15.97 4.57 -1.50
CA GLU A 62 -16.70 5.76 -1.91
C GLU A 62 -15.83 6.65 -2.80
N ASP A 63 -14.59 6.91 -2.39
CA ASP A 63 -13.65 7.74 -3.16
C ASP A 63 -13.16 7.03 -4.43
N ALA A 64 -13.08 5.70 -4.44
CA ALA A 64 -12.75 4.94 -5.65
C ALA A 64 -13.87 5.01 -6.70
N VAL A 65 -15.13 4.94 -6.25
CA VAL A 65 -16.31 5.15 -7.10
C VAL A 65 -16.31 6.58 -7.65
N LEU A 66 -16.08 7.57 -6.78
CA LEU A 66 -16.04 8.97 -7.18
C LEU A 66 -14.91 9.24 -8.19
N ALA A 67 -13.73 8.64 -8.00
CA ALA A 67 -12.64 8.71 -8.97
C ALA A 67 -13.05 8.15 -10.34
N ARG A 68 -13.76 7.03 -10.38
CA ARG A 68 -14.28 6.46 -11.62
C ARG A 68 -15.28 7.39 -12.29
N GLU A 69 -16.20 7.98 -11.53
CA GLU A 69 -17.25 8.88 -12.01
C GLU A 69 -16.68 10.20 -12.55
N HIS A 70 -15.61 10.73 -11.95
CA HIS A 70 -14.86 11.87 -12.48
C HIS A 70 -13.98 11.52 -13.70
N GLY A 71 -13.99 10.25 -14.13
CA GLY A 71 -13.27 9.77 -15.29
C GLY A 71 -11.75 9.86 -15.14
N LEU A 72 -11.24 9.52 -13.95
CA LEU A 72 -9.84 9.17 -13.75
C LEU A 72 -9.59 7.76 -14.31
N ASP A 73 -8.32 7.45 -14.57
CA ASP A 73 -7.89 6.17 -15.16
C ASP A 73 -7.61 5.09 -14.10
N GLY A 74 -7.68 5.45 -12.82
CA GLY A 74 -7.46 4.51 -11.73
C GLY A 74 -7.18 5.14 -10.38
N VAL A 75 -6.92 4.28 -9.40
CA VAL A 75 -6.63 4.67 -8.02
C VAL A 75 -5.51 3.83 -7.43
N VAL A 76 -4.75 4.39 -6.49
CA VAL A 76 -3.84 3.63 -5.62
C VAL A 76 -4.40 3.64 -4.20
N LEU A 77 -4.82 2.46 -3.74
CA LEU A 77 -5.27 2.22 -2.38
C LEU A 77 -4.06 2.27 -1.45
N SER A 78 -3.96 3.35 -0.69
CA SER A 78 -2.74 3.70 0.03
C SER A 78 -3.05 4.63 1.20
N ASN A 79 -2.41 4.36 2.35
CA ASN A 79 -2.33 5.29 3.48
C ASN A 79 -0.93 5.92 3.60
N HIS A 80 -0.23 6.01 2.46
CA HIS A 80 1.14 6.53 2.36
C HIS A 80 2.18 5.69 3.13
N GLY A 81 1.91 4.40 3.30
CA GLY A 81 2.75 3.48 4.06
C GLY A 81 2.69 3.74 5.57
N GLY A 82 1.53 4.11 6.10
CA GLY A 82 1.28 4.38 7.51
C GLY A 82 1.95 5.67 8.01
N ARG A 83 2.04 6.69 7.15
CA ARG A 83 2.78 7.94 7.44
C ARG A 83 1.90 9.19 7.47
N GLN A 84 0.60 9.02 7.26
CA GLN A 84 -0.37 10.12 7.27
C GLN A 84 -1.36 9.90 8.42
N LEU A 85 -2.56 9.39 8.14
CA LEU A 85 -3.55 9.10 9.17
C LEU A 85 -3.23 7.76 9.87
N ASP A 86 -2.96 7.80 11.17
CA ASP A 86 -2.90 6.60 12.00
C ASP A 86 -4.29 5.97 12.15
N TYR A 87 -4.36 4.67 12.41
CA TYR A 87 -5.59 3.85 12.34
C TYR A 87 -6.23 3.69 10.95
N ALA A 88 -5.64 4.26 9.90
CA ALA A 88 -6.05 3.97 8.53
C ALA A 88 -5.96 2.46 8.24
N ARG A 89 -6.98 1.91 7.58
CA ARG A 89 -7.05 0.49 7.23
C ARG A 89 -5.93 0.09 6.26
N SER A 90 -5.66 -1.21 6.21
CA SER A 90 -4.72 -1.76 5.23
C SER A 90 -5.27 -1.62 3.81
N GLY A 91 -4.41 -1.28 2.85
CA GLY A 91 -4.82 -1.15 1.44
C GLY A 91 -5.40 -2.44 0.87
N ILE A 92 -4.93 -3.61 1.32
CA ILE A 92 -5.44 -4.92 0.90
C ILE A 92 -6.88 -5.18 1.37
N GLU A 93 -7.25 -4.72 2.56
CA GLU A 93 -8.63 -4.84 3.04
C GLU A 93 -9.57 -3.90 2.30
N VAL A 94 -9.10 -2.68 2.02
CA VAL A 94 -9.84 -1.70 1.22
C VAL A 94 -10.00 -2.19 -0.22
N LEU A 95 -9.03 -2.91 -0.78
CA LEU A 95 -9.11 -3.49 -2.13
C LEU A 95 -10.31 -4.39 -2.31
N VAL A 96 -10.56 -5.29 -1.34
CA VAL A 96 -11.70 -6.21 -1.40
C VAL A 96 -13.02 -5.44 -1.44
N GLU A 97 -13.13 -4.39 -0.63
CA GLU A 97 -14.31 -3.54 -0.57
C GLU A 97 -14.50 -2.72 -1.85
N VAL A 98 -13.43 -2.11 -2.37
CA VAL A 98 -13.44 -1.31 -3.61
C VAL A 98 -13.87 -2.16 -4.81
N VAL A 99 -13.28 -3.34 -4.98
CA VAL A 99 -13.58 -4.21 -6.12
C VAL A 99 -15.02 -4.72 -6.07
N ASP A 100 -15.50 -5.14 -4.89
CA ASP A 100 -16.90 -5.55 -4.68
C ASP A 100 -17.88 -4.40 -5.00
N GLN A 101 -17.64 -3.19 -4.48
CA GLN A 101 -18.52 -2.05 -4.68
C GLN A 101 -18.54 -1.54 -6.12
N LEU A 102 -17.38 -1.49 -6.79
CA LEU A 102 -17.31 -1.17 -8.22
C LEU A 102 -18.10 -2.18 -9.06
N LYS A 103 -18.00 -3.48 -8.74
CA LYS A 103 -18.78 -4.53 -9.44
C LYS A 103 -20.27 -4.38 -9.23
N ARG A 104 -20.73 -4.20 -7.98
CA ARG A 104 -22.15 -4.01 -7.64
C ARG A 104 -22.76 -2.80 -8.33
N ARG A 105 -21.98 -1.74 -8.50
CA ARG A 105 -22.38 -0.50 -9.20
C ARG A 105 -22.22 -0.56 -10.71
N LYS A 106 -21.75 -1.68 -11.28
CA LYS A 106 -21.43 -1.84 -12.71
C LYS A 106 -20.41 -0.81 -13.22
N LEU A 107 -19.51 -0.39 -12.33
CA LEU A 107 -18.42 0.55 -12.59
C LEU A 107 -17.06 -0.16 -12.72
N TRP A 108 -17.02 -1.47 -12.45
CA TRP A 108 -15.83 -2.29 -12.59
C TRP A 108 -15.48 -2.53 -14.06
N ASP A 109 -14.38 -1.90 -14.49
CA ASP A 109 -13.82 -2.03 -15.83
C ASP A 109 -12.28 -1.94 -15.73
N PRO A 110 -11.57 -3.07 -15.59
CA PRO A 110 -10.13 -3.10 -15.34
C PRO A 110 -9.30 -2.63 -16.54
N ASP A 111 -9.90 -2.47 -17.73
CA ASP A 111 -9.23 -1.95 -18.93
C ASP A 111 -9.29 -0.41 -19.00
N ARG A 112 -10.27 0.21 -18.33
CA ARG A 112 -10.45 1.68 -18.30
C ARG A 112 -10.21 2.31 -16.92
N PHE A 113 -10.18 1.49 -15.87
CA PHE A 113 -10.00 1.96 -14.50
C PHE A 113 -9.19 0.95 -13.69
N GLU A 114 -7.91 1.24 -13.52
CA GLU A 114 -6.97 0.35 -12.87
C GLU A 114 -6.88 0.62 -11.36
N VAL A 115 -7.01 -0.44 -10.56
CA VAL A 115 -6.86 -0.35 -9.09
C VAL A 115 -5.50 -0.88 -8.69
N PHE A 116 -4.70 -0.05 -8.03
CA PHE A 116 -3.40 -0.41 -7.48
C PHE A 116 -3.46 -0.42 -5.95
N VAL A 117 -2.49 -1.07 -5.31
CA VAL A 117 -2.36 -1.06 -3.85
C VAL A 117 -0.89 -0.90 -3.45
N ASP A 118 -0.63 -0.18 -2.35
CA ASP A 118 0.68 -0.15 -1.70
C ASP A 118 0.59 -0.35 -0.18
N GLY A 119 1.75 -0.39 0.47
CA GLY A 119 1.85 -0.44 1.93
C GLY A 119 2.06 -1.85 2.47
N GLY A 120 3.12 -2.03 3.27
CA GLY A 120 3.37 -3.31 3.96
C GLY A 120 3.81 -4.50 3.11
N VAL A 121 3.78 -4.43 1.77
CA VAL A 121 4.16 -5.52 0.85
C VAL A 121 5.65 -5.85 0.95
N ARG A 122 6.01 -7.08 1.35
CA ARG A 122 7.41 -7.50 1.53
C ARG A 122 7.75 -8.85 0.88
N ARG A 123 6.73 -9.66 0.57
CA ARG A 123 6.88 -10.96 -0.10
C ARG A 123 6.08 -10.98 -1.39
N SER A 124 6.47 -11.84 -2.31
CA SER A 124 5.67 -12.18 -3.49
C SER A 124 4.24 -12.62 -3.16
N VAL A 125 4.02 -13.40 -2.09
CA VAL A 125 2.67 -13.83 -1.68
C VAL A 125 1.75 -12.65 -1.35
N ASP A 126 2.28 -11.51 -0.91
CA ASP A 126 1.51 -10.29 -0.67
C ASP A 126 1.04 -9.69 -2.01
N VAL A 127 1.93 -9.70 -3.01
CA VAL A 127 1.63 -9.28 -4.38
C VAL A 127 0.58 -10.21 -5.00
N LEU A 128 0.79 -11.53 -4.87
CA LEU A 128 -0.11 -12.55 -5.40
C LEU A 128 -1.54 -12.39 -4.85
N LYS A 129 -1.69 -12.19 -3.53
CA LYS A 129 -2.98 -11.92 -2.90
C LYS A 129 -3.66 -10.70 -3.52
N ALA A 130 -2.95 -9.58 -3.65
CA ALA A 130 -3.52 -8.36 -4.23
C ALA A 130 -3.97 -8.56 -5.69
N LEU A 131 -3.16 -9.24 -6.50
CA LEU A 131 -3.50 -9.53 -7.90
C LEU A 131 -4.73 -10.44 -8.01
N CYS A 132 -4.79 -11.52 -7.23
CA CYS A 132 -5.98 -12.38 -7.16
C CYS A 132 -7.25 -11.61 -6.76
N LEU A 133 -7.11 -10.57 -5.92
CA LEU A 133 -8.21 -9.73 -5.45
C LEU A 133 -8.58 -8.60 -6.41
N GLY A 134 -7.90 -8.48 -7.57
CA GLY A 134 -8.25 -7.54 -8.63
C GLY A 134 -7.37 -6.29 -8.71
N ALA A 135 -6.26 -6.23 -7.97
CA ALA A 135 -5.28 -5.17 -8.21
C ALA A 135 -4.59 -5.37 -9.58
N LYS A 136 -4.33 -4.28 -10.29
CA LYS A 136 -3.54 -4.28 -11.54
C LYS A 136 -2.06 -4.47 -11.28
N ALA A 137 -1.53 -3.78 -10.27
CA ALA A 137 -0.17 -3.93 -9.79
C ALA A 137 -0.04 -3.48 -8.33
N VAL A 138 1.12 -3.78 -7.73
CA VAL A 138 1.40 -3.55 -6.32
C VAL A 138 2.64 -2.69 -6.15
N GLY A 139 2.50 -1.58 -5.43
CA GLY A 139 3.57 -0.62 -5.15
C GLY A 139 4.40 -1.01 -3.94
N ILE A 140 5.72 -0.82 -4.03
CA ILE A 140 6.67 -1.10 -2.96
C ILE A 140 7.56 0.13 -2.74
N GLY A 141 7.55 0.67 -1.51
CA GLY A 141 8.35 1.86 -1.15
C GLY A 141 9.63 1.50 -0.40
N ARG A 142 9.51 1.40 0.94
CA ARG A 142 10.63 1.22 1.87
C ARG A 142 11.66 0.14 1.48
N PRO A 143 11.27 -1.09 1.03
CA PRO A 143 12.25 -2.10 0.62
C PRO A 143 13.22 -1.62 -0.46
N PHE A 144 12.74 -0.93 -1.50
CA PHE A 144 13.61 -0.40 -2.56
C PHE A 144 14.48 0.75 -2.08
N LEU A 145 13.96 1.60 -1.19
CA LEU A 145 14.76 2.64 -0.55
C LEU A 145 15.92 2.01 0.25
N TYR A 146 15.67 0.98 1.05
CA TYR A 146 16.70 0.31 1.82
C TYR A 146 17.73 -0.39 0.94
N ALA A 147 17.28 -1.08 -0.10
CA ALA A 147 18.16 -1.75 -1.06
C ALA A 147 19.09 -0.74 -1.75
N TYR A 148 18.54 0.41 -2.18
CA TYR A 148 19.32 1.49 -2.78
C TYR A 148 20.31 2.12 -1.80
N SER A 149 19.89 2.38 -0.55
CA SER A 149 20.76 3.00 0.45
C SER A 149 21.98 2.15 0.81
N VAL A 150 21.85 0.82 0.80
CA VAL A 150 22.95 -0.08 1.19
C VAL A 150 23.82 -0.48 0.00
N TYR A 151 23.20 -0.77 -1.15
CA TYR A 151 23.89 -1.38 -2.29
C TYR A 151 23.69 -0.61 -3.61
N GLY A 152 23.17 0.61 -3.55
CA GLY A 152 22.90 1.44 -4.72
C GLY A 152 21.94 0.78 -5.71
N HIS A 153 22.10 1.10 -7.00
CA HIS A 153 21.26 0.54 -8.06
C HIS A 153 21.34 -1.01 -8.14
N LEU A 154 22.49 -1.61 -7.81
CA LEU A 154 22.64 -3.07 -7.77
C LEU A 154 21.76 -3.70 -6.68
N GLY A 155 21.59 -3.02 -5.55
CA GLY A 155 20.65 -3.41 -4.51
C GLY A 155 19.21 -3.45 -5.01
N VAL A 156 18.80 -2.42 -5.75
CA VAL A 156 17.46 -2.34 -6.36
C VAL A 156 17.25 -3.48 -7.34
N ILE A 157 18.21 -3.74 -8.24
CA ILE A 157 18.16 -4.87 -9.18
C ILE A 157 18.02 -6.19 -8.41
N ARG A 158 18.80 -6.39 -7.35
CA ARG A 158 18.72 -7.61 -6.54
C ARG A 158 17.35 -7.75 -5.86
N ALA A 159 16.77 -6.66 -5.34
CA ALA A 159 15.45 -6.68 -4.73
C ALA A 159 14.35 -7.01 -5.76
N ILE A 160 14.43 -6.48 -6.98
CA ILE A 160 13.53 -6.85 -8.09
C ILE A 160 13.66 -8.35 -8.40
N GLN A 161 14.89 -8.85 -8.51
CA GLN A 161 15.14 -10.27 -8.82
C GLN A 161 14.57 -11.19 -7.73
N ILE A 162 14.77 -10.87 -6.45
CA ILE A 162 14.20 -11.64 -5.34
C ILE A 162 12.67 -11.70 -5.46
N LEU A 163 12.01 -10.56 -5.65
CA LEU A 163 10.55 -10.52 -5.78
C LEU A 163 10.05 -11.30 -7.01
N LYS A 164 10.79 -11.23 -8.13
CA LYS A 164 10.49 -11.99 -9.33
C LYS A 164 10.61 -13.50 -9.09
N ASP A 165 11.71 -13.95 -8.50
CA ASP A 165 11.98 -15.36 -8.23
C ASP A 165 10.93 -15.94 -7.26
N GLU A 166 10.61 -15.21 -6.20
CA GLU A 166 9.57 -15.63 -5.25
C GLU A 166 8.19 -15.68 -5.92
N LEU A 167 7.81 -14.68 -6.75
CA LEU A 167 6.51 -14.66 -7.43
C LEU A 167 6.38 -15.79 -8.45
N GLU A 168 7.44 -16.07 -9.19
CA GLU A 168 7.50 -17.18 -10.13
C GLU A 168 7.35 -18.55 -9.42
N MET A 169 7.94 -18.70 -8.23
CA MET A 169 7.78 -19.90 -7.42
C MET A 169 6.35 -20.04 -6.91
N ASP A 170 5.79 -18.98 -6.31
CA ASP A 170 4.44 -19.01 -5.74
C ASP A 170 3.36 -19.23 -6.81
N MET A 171 3.51 -18.64 -8.00
CA MET A 171 2.61 -18.88 -9.13
C MET A 171 2.60 -20.35 -9.55
N ARG A 172 3.76 -21.03 -9.55
CA ARG A 172 3.82 -22.47 -9.81
C ARG A 172 3.12 -23.28 -8.72
N LEU A 173 3.32 -22.91 -7.45
CA LEU A 173 2.73 -23.61 -6.31
C LEU A 173 1.21 -23.45 -6.22
N ILE A 174 0.67 -22.28 -6.58
CA ILE A 174 -0.78 -22.02 -6.61
C ILE A 174 -1.45 -22.51 -7.91
N GLY A 175 -0.67 -22.99 -8.89
CA GLY A 175 -1.18 -23.52 -10.14
C GLY A 175 -1.58 -22.46 -11.18
N ALA A 176 -0.99 -21.27 -11.15
CA ALA A 176 -1.23 -20.20 -12.13
C ALA A 176 -0.04 -20.07 -13.10
N ARG A 177 -0.30 -20.19 -14.41
CA ARG A 177 0.75 -20.14 -15.45
C ARG A 177 1.09 -18.72 -15.91
N ASN A 178 0.15 -17.79 -15.71
CA ASN A 178 0.29 -16.38 -16.07
C ASN A 178 -0.63 -15.53 -15.19
N LEU A 179 -0.42 -14.21 -15.19
CA LEU A 179 -1.15 -13.30 -14.30
C LEU A 179 -2.67 -13.27 -14.56
N ASN A 180 -3.13 -13.59 -15.77
CA ASN A 180 -4.56 -13.61 -16.10
C ASN A 180 -5.28 -14.82 -15.49
N GLU A 181 -4.53 -15.82 -15.00
CA GLU A 181 -5.11 -16.96 -14.31
C GLU A 181 -5.32 -16.72 -12.81
N LEU A 182 -4.80 -15.61 -12.27
CA LEU A 182 -5.00 -15.24 -10.88
C LEU A 182 -6.44 -14.79 -10.67
N ARG A 183 -7.11 -15.42 -9.71
CA ARG A 183 -8.54 -15.23 -9.48
C ARG A 183 -8.85 -15.20 -7.98
N PRO A 184 -9.95 -14.54 -7.56
CA PRO A 184 -10.30 -14.43 -6.14
C PRO A 184 -10.50 -15.76 -5.42
N ASP A 185 -10.93 -16.82 -6.12
CA ASP A 185 -11.15 -18.17 -5.58
C ASP A 185 -9.85 -18.86 -5.10
N MET A 186 -8.69 -18.35 -5.50
CA MET A 186 -7.40 -18.84 -5.01
C MET A 186 -7.07 -18.35 -3.59
N ILE A 187 -7.86 -17.43 -3.03
CA ILE A 187 -7.62 -16.80 -1.73
C ILE A 187 -8.80 -17.08 -0.79
N ASP A 188 -8.53 -17.66 0.37
CA ASP A 188 -9.52 -17.75 1.45
C ASP A 188 -9.65 -16.38 2.16
N LEU A 189 -10.82 -15.77 2.02
CA LEU A 189 -11.16 -14.49 2.64
C LEU A 189 -12.01 -14.61 3.91
N SER A 190 -12.32 -15.82 4.36
CA SER A 190 -13.21 -16.08 5.51
C SER A 190 -12.81 -15.33 6.77
N ASN A 191 -11.51 -15.19 7.00
CA ASN A 191 -10.94 -14.52 8.19
C ASN A 191 -10.43 -13.09 7.92
N LEU A 192 -10.69 -12.49 6.75
CA LEU A 192 -10.19 -11.15 6.43
C LEU A 192 -10.62 -10.09 7.45
N LYS A 193 -11.83 -10.22 7.99
CA LYS A 193 -12.40 -9.26 8.96
C LYS A 193 -11.97 -9.52 10.40
N ASN A 194 -11.24 -10.60 10.67
CA ASN A 194 -10.84 -10.97 12.01
C ASN A 194 -9.61 -10.17 12.49
N ARG A 195 -9.79 -8.85 12.67
CA ARG A 195 -8.78 -7.95 13.24
C ARG A 195 -8.93 -7.91 14.75
N VAL A 196 -8.22 -8.82 15.42
CA VAL A 196 -8.32 -8.98 16.88
C VAL A 196 -7.36 -8.03 17.59
N THR A 197 -7.87 -7.31 18.58
CA THR A 197 -7.06 -6.70 19.64
C THR A 197 -6.95 -7.70 20.78
N GLY A 198 -5.72 -8.04 21.19
CA GLY A 198 -5.51 -8.97 22.30
C GLY A 198 -6.17 -8.47 23.59
N LEU A 199 -6.64 -9.43 24.41
CA LEU A 199 -7.01 -9.13 25.80
C LEU A 199 -5.77 -8.67 26.57
N LEU A 200 -6.00 -7.89 27.62
CA LEU A 200 -4.92 -7.53 28.55
C LEU A 200 -4.33 -8.81 29.15
N THR A 201 -3.00 -8.88 29.18
CA THR A 201 -2.28 -10.00 29.76
C THR A 201 -2.47 -10.01 31.28
N ASP A 202 -2.86 -11.16 31.83
CA ASP A 202 -2.79 -11.38 33.28
C ASP A 202 -1.33 -11.67 33.66
N HIS A 203 -0.63 -10.61 34.09
CA HIS A 203 0.77 -10.70 34.48
C HIS A 203 0.99 -11.65 35.67
N LYS A 204 0.08 -11.67 36.65
CA LYS A 204 0.23 -12.53 37.83
C LYS A 204 0.06 -14.00 37.49
N PHE A 205 -0.89 -14.32 36.61
CA PHE A 205 -1.04 -15.69 36.13
C PHE A 205 0.22 -16.15 35.37
N GLN A 206 0.72 -15.32 34.45
CA GLN A 206 1.90 -15.66 33.63
C GLN A 206 3.18 -15.83 34.46
N GLU A 207 3.38 -14.98 35.47
CA GLU A 207 4.55 -15.08 36.37
C GLU A 207 4.55 -16.36 37.22
N ASN A 208 3.37 -16.82 37.64
CA ASN A 208 3.24 -18.02 38.48
C ASN A 208 3.00 -19.30 37.67
N TYR A 209 2.79 -19.21 36.35
CA TYR A 209 2.54 -20.36 35.51
C TYR A 209 3.84 -21.15 35.28
N GLU A 210 3.89 -22.37 35.76
CA GLU A 210 4.97 -23.31 35.46
C GLU A 210 4.64 -24.09 34.18
N SER A 211 5.34 -23.78 33.09
CA SER A 211 5.21 -24.53 31.84
C SER A 211 5.73 -25.95 31.98
N LEU A 212 5.10 -26.90 31.27
CA LEU A 212 5.61 -28.27 31.19
C LEU A 212 7.09 -28.28 30.75
N PRO A 213 8.01 -28.88 31.51
CA PRO A 213 9.41 -28.91 31.14
C PRO A 213 9.62 -29.75 29.87
N LEU A 214 10.50 -29.28 28.98
CA LEU A 214 10.96 -30.09 27.86
C LEU A 214 11.68 -31.34 28.39
N ILE A 215 11.36 -32.51 27.83
CA ILE A 215 12.04 -33.76 28.21
C ILE A 215 13.53 -33.63 27.88
N LYS A 216 14.38 -33.68 28.89
CA LYS A 216 15.84 -33.72 28.73
C LYS A 216 16.31 -35.18 28.73
N GLY A 217 16.60 -35.71 27.56
CA GLY A 217 17.19 -37.05 27.37
C GLY A 217 17.38 -37.37 25.90
N LYS A 218 18.44 -38.11 25.55
CA LYS A 218 18.54 -38.70 24.20
C LYS A 218 17.51 -39.84 24.10
N PRO A 219 16.73 -39.94 23.00
CA PRO A 219 15.92 -41.14 22.78
C PRO A 219 16.85 -42.35 22.81
N LYS A 220 16.56 -43.32 23.69
CA LYS A 220 17.19 -44.63 23.60
C LYS A 220 16.56 -45.34 22.40
N LEU A 221 17.23 -45.27 21.25
CA LEU A 221 17.03 -46.20 20.14
C LEU A 221 17.70 -47.53 20.48
#